data_AF-A0AAV9PWC4-F1
#
_entry.id   AF-A0AAV9PWC4-F1
#
_cell.length_a   1.000
_cell.length_b   1.000
_cell.length_c   1.000
_cell.angle_alpha   90.00
_cell.angle_beta   90.00
_cell.angle_gamma   90.00
#
_symmetry.space_group_name_H-M   'P 1'
#
loop_
_entity.id
_entity.type
_entity.pdbx_description
1 polymer ?
#
loop_
_entity_poly.entity_id
_entity_poly.type
_entity_poly.pdbx_seq_one_letter_code
_entity_poly.pdbx_strand_id
1 'polypeptide(L)'
;MYSPEKAVYVRDVKRPVKQPRRSKQAASPQHISSSSPESIRAGGEDTTTSTLSISQQSPGHTPTRSADPGVVVPDASPSTTLSPLIDINTSSVGEWLDRIYESCFEQIFGFWLGRDCCPFIWDVKCDVVFAPSRLFAELDAAIDQDWESHNLDDTATPLSQRLERNGQIDQSLRHAIRSFASQWLHIIPRQERVGLVHEEVVLDFWRSSRRDMLKVINRVSYRSVLTLFLFGLTPIPVGVSKDEEMDGVTGQICVQAALQQVQRLRERQRNCQFNGSKVSLNLDPLASPKPTSLPLSQTFLSSESRAYWGALTFDTSSSLTLNFRSSLTSGLHGVGSESSWRVLRMGAHSFRTRTQDWRTPAFEVSHDTASQIIAAAAACKVYVWKMIAVLKEALREGDEEEKVEQAWAAFIESVDLFQDGFRPLLNACGQRLHSLSQLERLNWYEVMLHYHLGILMLVDAVEAAVRNDLLRQLTEHRLDAEREVVNALKVGLESTIVIRPTAAVQTISAEAPVSITASFVQIDPYPHHIVAGVQLMNKGISREYRLGKIKLETYKYLKSTLLKALDELPPTSKSVQEARQHSQTCLIELEPRTDRSRETEVG
;
A
#
# COMPACT_ATOMS: atom_id res chain seq x y z
N MET A 1 20.29 20.84 64.01
CA MET A 1 19.86 20.79 65.43
C MET A 1 18.34 20.80 65.44
N TYR A 2 17.77 19.74 66.05
CA TYR A 2 16.42 19.58 66.60
C TYR A 2 15.16 19.80 65.72
N SER A 3 14.60 18.65 65.32
CA SER A 3 13.16 18.35 65.31
C SER A 3 12.58 18.48 66.75
N PRO A 4 11.24 18.61 66.97
CA PRO A 4 10.42 17.38 67.02
C PRO A 4 8.91 17.49 66.65
N GLU A 5 8.40 16.35 66.20
CA GLU A 5 7.13 15.65 66.53
C GLU A 5 5.75 16.33 66.45
N LYS A 6 4.84 15.70 65.68
CA LYS A 6 3.79 14.81 66.27
C LYS A 6 3.10 13.88 65.24
N ALA A 7 3.10 12.60 65.62
CA ALA A 7 2.29 11.45 65.22
C ALA A 7 0.76 11.67 65.43
N VAL A 8 -0.24 10.91 64.99
CA VAL A 8 -0.51 9.68 64.17
C VAL A 8 -2.05 9.61 64.10
N TYR A 9 -2.66 9.12 63.01
CA TYR A 9 -3.75 8.11 63.12
C TYR A 9 -4.10 7.49 61.75
N VAL A 10 -4.13 6.16 61.78
CA VAL A 10 -4.45 5.20 60.72
C VAL A 10 -5.97 5.08 60.54
N ARG A 11 -6.45 4.91 59.30
CA ARG A 11 -7.62 4.06 59.01
C ARG A 11 -7.50 3.40 57.64
N ASP A 12 -7.35 2.07 57.70
CA ASP A 12 -7.45 1.11 56.62
C ASP A 12 -8.79 1.16 55.89
N VAL A 13 -8.77 1.14 54.56
CA VAL A 13 -9.94 0.80 53.74
C VAL A 13 -9.60 -0.36 52.78
N LYS A 14 -10.05 -1.52 53.25
CA LYS A 14 -10.41 -2.80 52.62
C LYS A 14 -10.24 -2.95 51.10
N ARG A 15 -9.43 -3.94 50.73
CA ARG A 15 -9.41 -4.66 49.44
C ARG A 15 -10.75 -5.40 49.20
N PRO A 16 -11.25 -5.50 47.95
CA PRO A 16 -12.32 -6.43 47.62
C PRO A 16 -11.79 -7.87 47.56
N VAL A 17 -12.51 -8.76 48.24
CA VAL A 17 -12.27 -10.19 48.37
C VAL A 17 -12.78 -10.94 47.14
N LYS A 18 -11.94 -11.86 46.63
CA LYS A 18 -12.30 -12.91 45.68
C LYS A 18 -13.34 -13.85 46.29
N GLN A 19 -14.39 -14.19 45.55
CA GLN A 19 -15.27 -15.32 45.86
C GLN A 19 -15.48 -16.23 44.64
N PRO A 20 -15.88 -17.50 44.85
CA PRO A 20 -15.16 -18.65 44.30
C PRO A 20 -15.87 -19.35 43.13
N ARG A 21 -15.08 -20.19 42.44
CA ARG A 21 -15.51 -21.28 41.55
C ARG A 21 -16.57 -22.15 42.25
N ARG A 22 -17.68 -22.42 41.55
CA ARG A 22 -18.54 -23.56 41.83
C ARG A 22 -18.74 -24.37 40.55
N SER A 23 -18.08 -25.52 40.49
CA SER A 23 -18.38 -26.62 39.58
C SER A 23 -19.60 -27.38 40.09
N LYS A 24 -20.56 -27.70 39.22
CA LYS A 24 -21.32 -28.97 39.29
C LYS A 24 -21.87 -29.31 37.91
N GLN A 25 -21.71 -30.59 37.58
CA GLN A 25 -21.93 -31.26 36.30
C GLN A 25 -23.42 -31.47 35.96
N ALA A 26 -23.62 -31.60 34.64
CA ALA A 26 -24.50 -32.54 33.92
C ALA A 26 -26.03 -32.49 34.12
N ALA A 27 -26.71 -32.08 33.05
CA ALA A 27 -27.70 -32.91 32.35
C ALA A 27 -27.92 -32.35 30.92
N SER A 28 -27.63 -33.15 29.88
CA SER A 28 -28.18 -32.93 28.52
C SER A 28 -29.66 -33.31 28.51
N PRO A 29 -30.49 -32.73 27.61
CA PRO A 29 -30.72 -33.40 26.33
C PRO A 29 -30.97 -32.50 25.10
N GLN A 30 -30.58 -33.06 23.95
CA GLN A 30 -31.24 -33.05 22.63
C GLN A 30 -31.37 -31.77 21.77
N HIS A 31 -30.92 -31.97 20.52
CA HIS A 31 -31.25 -31.30 19.26
C HIS A 31 -32.68 -30.74 19.17
N ILE A 32 -32.82 -29.57 18.53
CA ILE A 32 -33.58 -29.34 17.28
C ILE A 32 -33.24 -27.94 16.73
N SER A 33 -33.14 -27.88 15.41
CA SER A 33 -32.79 -26.80 14.49
C SER A 33 -33.68 -25.53 14.58
N SER A 34 -33.12 -24.38 14.20
CA SER A 34 -33.87 -23.19 13.74
C SER A 34 -33.00 -22.38 12.77
N SER A 35 -33.06 -22.62 11.46
CA SER A 35 -34.02 -22.02 10.50
C SER A 35 -33.85 -20.51 10.32
N SER A 36 -33.19 -20.15 9.21
CA SER A 36 -33.29 -18.86 8.53
C SER A 36 -34.74 -18.49 8.22
N PRO A 37 -35.11 -17.20 8.17
CA PRO A 37 -36.37 -16.76 7.60
C PRO A 37 -36.14 -16.12 6.22
N GLU A 38 -36.64 -16.78 5.18
CA GLU A 38 -37.01 -16.18 3.91
C GLU A 38 -38.36 -16.76 3.51
N SER A 39 -39.32 -15.89 3.17
CA SER A 39 -40.53 -16.10 2.32
C SER A 39 -41.51 -14.96 2.64
N ILE A 40 -42.14 -14.24 1.69
CA ILE A 40 -43.25 -14.64 0.80
C ILE A 40 -43.52 -13.40 -0.13
N ARG A 41 -43.66 -13.45 -1.47
CA ARG A 41 -44.83 -13.76 -2.36
C ARG A 41 -44.45 -13.29 -3.80
N ALA A 42 -44.94 -13.73 -4.97
CA ALA A 42 -46.00 -14.64 -5.47
C ALA A 42 -45.64 -14.96 -6.95
N GLY A 43 -45.73 -16.20 -7.45
CA GLY A 43 -46.86 -16.77 -8.23
C GLY A 43 -46.53 -16.82 -9.75
N GLY A 44 -46.77 -17.87 -10.55
CA GLY A 44 -47.38 -19.19 -10.40
C GLY A 44 -47.21 -20.01 -11.71
N GLU A 45 -47.56 -21.32 -11.64
CA GLU A 45 -47.94 -22.25 -12.73
C GLU A 45 -46.86 -22.60 -13.80
N ASP A 46 -46.63 -23.84 -14.27
CA ASP A 46 -47.29 -25.13 -14.11
C ASP A 46 -46.44 -26.28 -14.73
N THR A 47 -46.69 -27.51 -14.28
CA THR A 47 -46.64 -28.79 -15.05
C THR A 47 -45.30 -29.57 -15.29
N THR A 48 -45.14 -30.63 -14.47
CA THR A 48 -44.68 -32.03 -14.73
C THR A 48 -43.55 -32.30 -15.76
N THR A 49 -42.54 -33.14 -15.51
CA THR A 49 -42.68 -34.60 -15.27
C THR A 49 -41.33 -35.20 -14.78
N SER A 50 -41.46 -36.13 -13.85
CA SER A 50 -40.42 -36.96 -13.24
C SER A 50 -39.86 -38.04 -14.19
N THR A 51 -38.56 -38.35 -14.15
CA THR A 51 -38.05 -39.72 -13.84
C THR A 51 -36.51 -39.82 -13.78
N LEU A 52 -36.01 -39.91 -12.55
CA LEU A 52 -35.03 -40.87 -11.99
C LEU A 52 -34.30 -41.86 -12.93
N SER A 53 -32.96 -41.85 -12.87
CA SER A 53 -32.12 -42.86 -12.17
C SER A 53 -30.97 -43.55 -12.93
N ILE A 54 -29.77 -43.37 -12.34
CA ILE A 54 -28.77 -44.39 -11.95
C ILE A 54 -27.80 -44.95 -13.02
N SER A 55 -26.55 -44.48 -12.91
CA SER A 55 -25.28 -45.22 -12.72
C SER A 55 -25.14 -46.64 -13.28
N GLN A 56 -24.10 -46.88 -14.10
CA GLN A 56 -22.93 -47.68 -13.70
C GLN A 56 -21.83 -47.74 -14.78
N GLN A 57 -20.67 -48.18 -14.33
CA GLN A 57 -19.31 -48.05 -14.85
C GLN A 57 -18.97 -48.91 -16.09
N SER A 58 -17.97 -48.42 -16.84
CA SER A 58 -16.93 -49.04 -17.70
C SER A 58 -16.67 -50.56 -17.57
N PRO A 59 -16.01 -51.27 -18.54
CA PRO A 59 -14.88 -50.77 -19.37
C PRO A 59 -14.67 -51.35 -20.80
N GLY A 60 -13.92 -50.59 -21.61
CA GLY A 60 -12.79 -51.06 -22.45
C GLY A 60 -13.02 -51.99 -23.65
N HIS A 61 -12.80 -51.50 -24.87
CA HIS A 61 -12.19 -52.26 -25.96
C HIS A 61 -11.56 -51.33 -27.02
N THR A 62 -10.30 -51.60 -27.35
CA THR A 62 -9.61 -51.31 -28.63
C THR A 62 -9.14 -52.67 -29.18
N PRO A 63 -8.62 -52.82 -30.42
CA PRO A 63 -8.52 -51.92 -31.58
C PRO A 63 -8.91 -52.60 -32.93
N THR A 64 -9.01 -51.85 -34.04
CA THR A 64 -8.61 -52.40 -35.36
C THR A 64 -8.16 -51.30 -36.32
N ARG A 65 -7.08 -51.62 -37.03
CA ARG A 65 -6.19 -50.80 -37.84
C ARG A 65 -6.47 -51.05 -39.33
N SER A 66 -6.48 -50.00 -40.15
CA SER A 66 -6.23 -50.08 -41.59
C SER A 66 -5.32 -48.91 -41.99
N ALA A 67 -4.14 -49.23 -42.52
CA ALA A 67 -3.25 -48.33 -43.27
C ALA A 67 -3.87 -48.07 -44.66
N ASP A 68 -3.56 -47.07 -45.48
CA ASP A 68 -2.29 -46.37 -45.82
C ASP A 68 -2.68 -45.16 -46.77
N PRO A 69 -1.79 -44.41 -47.44
CA PRO A 69 -0.76 -43.47 -46.97
C PRO A 69 -0.85 -42.05 -47.60
N GLY A 70 -0.22 -41.07 -46.94
CA GLY A 70 0.59 -40.03 -47.61
C GLY A 70 -0.08 -38.74 -48.11
N VAL A 71 -0.07 -37.68 -47.30
CA VAL A 71 0.38 -36.33 -47.70
C VAL A 71 1.08 -35.70 -46.50
N VAL A 72 2.38 -35.41 -46.68
CA VAL A 72 3.22 -34.69 -45.72
C VAL A 72 2.85 -33.20 -45.78
N VAL A 73 2.27 -32.68 -44.70
CA VAL A 73 2.21 -31.24 -44.44
C VAL A 73 3.30 -30.95 -43.41
N PRO A 74 4.24 -30.02 -43.67
CA PRO A 74 5.25 -29.69 -42.68
C PRO A 74 4.58 -28.94 -41.53
N ASP A 75 4.54 -29.61 -40.39
CA ASP A 75 4.12 -29.05 -39.11
C ASP A 75 5.18 -28.02 -38.70
N ALA A 76 4.91 -26.74 -38.97
CA ALA A 76 5.73 -25.64 -38.52
C ALA A 76 5.56 -25.49 -37.00
N SER A 77 6.34 -26.27 -36.25
CA SER A 77 6.54 -26.02 -34.83
C SER A 77 7.10 -24.59 -34.67
N PRO A 78 6.47 -23.68 -33.92
CA PRO A 78 7.09 -22.41 -33.62
C PRO A 78 8.32 -22.70 -32.78
N SER A 79 9.49 -22.42 -33.36
CA SER A 79 10.77 -22.55 -32.70
C SER A 79 10.79 -21.59 -31.51
N THR A 80 10.66 -22.12 -30.31
CA THR A 80 10.90 -21.42 -29.05
C THR A 80 12.39 -21.11 -28.98
N THR A 81 12.81 -19.99 -29.56
CA THR A 81 14.22 -19.55 -29.52
C THR A 81 14.31 -18.03 -29.57
N LEU A 82 13.76 -17.36 -28.57
CA LEU A 82 14.07 -15.94 -28.29
C LEU A 82 14.11 -15.72 -26.78
N SER A 83 15.28 -15.89 -26.17
CA SER A 83 15.67 -15.26 -24.90
C SER A 83 17.18 -15.48 -24.68
N PRO A 84 18.04 -14.66 -25.31
CA PRO A 84 19.19 -14.15 -24.55
C PRO A 84 19.59 -12.69 -24.89
N LEU A 85 18.78 -11.93 -25.62
CA LEU A 85 19.21 -10.61 -26.13
C LEU A 85 19.15 -9.48 -25.08
N ILE A 86 18.36 -9.63 -24.01
CA ILE A 86 18.03 -8.52 -23.10
C ILE A 86 19.05 -8.37 -21.95
N ASP A 87 19.70 -9.44 -21.51
CA ASP A 87 20.52 -9.41 -20.28
C ASP A 87 21.83 -8.60 -20.39
N ILE A 88 22.39 -8.44 -21.59
CA ILE A 88 23.67 -7.74 -21.77
C ILE A 88 23.49 -6.21 -21.85
N ASN A 89 22.49 -5.73 -22.61
CA ASN A 89 22.23 -4.28 -22.78
C ASN A 89 21.42 -3.66 -21.63
N THR A 90 20.81 -4.46 -20.76
CA THR A 90 20.05 -3.97 -19.60
C THR A 90 20.84 -4.06 -18.29
N SER A 91 22.10 -4.48 -18.31
CA SER A 91 22.90 -4.60 -17.08
C SER A 91 23.08 -3.24 -16.37
N SER A 92 23.54 -2.21 -17.08
CA SER A 92 23.71 -0.86 -16.50
C SER A 92 22.39 -0.18 -16.17
N VAL A 93 21.36 -0.38 -17.00
CA VAL A 93 19.99 0.09 -16.72
C VAL A 93 19.42 -0.59 -15.48
N GLY A 94 19.61 -1.90 -15.35
CA GLY A 94 19.18 -2.70 -14.20
C GLY A 94 19.79 -2.17 -12.91
N GLU A 95 21.10 -1.88 -12.92
CA GLU A 95 21.77 -1.26 -11.78
C GLU A 95 21.21 0.11 -11.42
N TRP A 96 20.92 0.97 -12.41
CA TRP A 96 20.27 2.26 -12.16
C TRP A 96 18.86 2.11 -11.60
N LEU A 97 18.07 1.16 -12.11
CA LEU A 97 16.73 0.87 -11.60
C LEU A 97 16.78 0.38 -10.15
N ASP A 98 17.70 -0.52 -9.84
CA ASP A 98 17.93 -1.01 -8.48
C ASP A 98 18.35 0.16 -7.55
N ARG A 99 19.20 1.08 -8.03
CA ARG A 99 19.63 2.28 -7.27
C ARG A 99 18.51 3.29 -7.04
N ILE A 100 17.67 3.54 -8.04
CA ILE A 100 16.51 4.43 -7.90
C ILE A 100 15.53 3.82 -6.91
N TYR A 101 15.25 2.53 -7.02
CA TYR A 101 14.41 1.79 -6.07
C TYR A 101 14.95 1.90 -4.63
N GLU A 102 16.25 1.67 -4.43
CA GLU A 102 16.90 1.77 -3.12
C GLU A 102 16.91 3.19 -2.55
N SER A 103 17.04 4.21 -3.40
CA SER A 103 17.13 5.62 -2.98
C SER A 103 15.77 6.26 -2.74
N CYS A 104 14.71 5.71 -3.35
CA CYS A 104 13.36 6.24 -3.28
C CYS A 104 12.48 5.33 -2.41
N PHE A 105 12.04 4.19 -2.95
CA PHE A 105 11.06 3.33 -2.29
C PHE A 105 11.59 2.70 -0.99
N GLU A 106 12.78 2.10 -1.00
CA GLU A 106 13.35 1.48 0.21
C GLU A 106 13.56 2.51 1.32
N GLN A 107 13.95 3.74 0.98
CA GLN A 107 14.11 4.82 1.96
C GLN A 107 12.78 5.32 2.51
N ILE A 108 11.81 5.66 1.65
CA ILE A 108 10.49 6.16 2.08
C ILE A 108 9.76 5.08 2.88
N PHE A 109 9.61 3.89 2.31
CA PHE A 109 8.88 2.82 2.96
C PHE A 109 9.65 2.33 4.19
N GLY A 110 10.98 2.26 4.14
CA GLY A 110 11.80 1.93 5.30
C GLY A 110 11.71 2.94 6.44
N PHE A 111 11.53 4.24 6.13
CA PHE A 111 11.25 5.28 7.13
C PHE A 111 9.90 5.03 7.81
N TRP A 112 8.88 4.61 7.07
CA TRP A 112 7.57 4.26 7.64
C TRP A 112 7.61 3.01 8.51
N LEU A 113 8.48 2.05 8.15
CA LEU A 113 8.75 0.86 8.94
C LEU A 113 9.67 1.13 10.13
N GLY A 114 10.28 2.32 10.18
CA GLY A 114 11.26 2.78 11.15
C GLY A 114 10.75 2.90 12.58
N ARG A 115 11.69 3.07 13.52
CA ARG A 115 11.40 3.16 14.96
C ARG A 115 10.36 4.24 15.29
N ASP A 116 10.47 5.42 14.69
CA ASP A 116 9.68 6.58 15.09
C ASP A 116 8.30 6.64 14.39
N CYS A 117 8.09 5.84 13.34
CA CYS A 117 6.82 5.75 12.61
C CYS A 117 6.02 4.49 12.97
N CYS A 118 6.68 3.37 13.27
CA CYS A 118 5.98 2.11 13.58
C CYS A 118 5.45 2.13 15.03
N PRO A 119 4.12 2.13 15.25
CA PRO A 119 3.52 2.27 16.59
C PRO A 119 3.70 1.03 17.48
N PHE A 120 4.22 -0.06 16.94
CA PHE A 120 4.42 -1.33 17.64
C PHE A 120 5.84 -1.50 18.19
N ILE A 121 6.73 -0.55 17.89
CA ILE A 121 8.14 -0.59 18.30
C ILE A 121 8.42 0.55 19.28
N TRP A 122 9.08 0.22 20.39
CA TRP A 122 9.42 1.18 21.45
C TRP A 122 10.92 1.20 21.79
N ASP A 123 11.73 0.38 21.12
CA ASP A 123 13.16 0.26 21.41
C ASP A 123 13.95 1.38 20.72
N VAL A 124 14.61 2.21 21.53
CA VAL A 124 15.48 3.32 21.09
C VAL A 124 16.65 2.83 20.24
N LYS A 125 17.09 1.57 20.39
CA LYS A 125 18.19 0.98 19.62
C LYS A 125 17.83 0.63 18.18
N CYS A 126 16.54 0.68 17.84
CA CYS A 126 16.09 0.39 16.49
C CYS A 126 16.42 1.50 15.50
N ASP A 127 16.67 1.11 14.25
CA ASP A 127 16.95 2.03 13.16
C ASP A 127 15.74 2.94 12.83
N VAL A 128 16.06 4.19 12.47
CA VAL A 128 15.11 5.20 11.98
C VAL A 128 14.57 4.81 10.60
N VAL A 129 15.38 4.14 9.78
CA VAL A 129 14.99 3.59 8.48
C VAL A 129 15.29 2.10 8.49
N PHE A 130 14.29 1.28 8.19
CA PHE A 130 14.45 -0.18 8.10
C PHE A 130 14.07 -0.66 6.70
N ALA A 131 15.07 -0.98 5.88
CA ALA A 131 14.91 -1.40 4.48
C ALA A 131 13.90 -2.57 4.34
N PRO A 132 12.79 -2.39 3.60
CA PRO A 132 11.80 -3.44 3.34
C PRO A 132 12.42 -4.74 2.82
N SER A 133 13.28 -4.70 1.79
CA SER A 133 13.86 -5.94 1.23
C SER A 133 14.62 -6.74 2.29
N ARG A 134 15.34 -6.05 3.17
CA ARG A 134 16.04 -6.67 4.31
C ARG A 134 15.06 -7.25 5.33
N LEU A 135 14.02 -6.50 5.70
CA LEU A 135 13.02 -6.92 6.68
C LEU A 135 12.33 -8.23 6.28
N PHE A 136 11.80 -8.28 5.06
CA PHE A 136 11.03 -9.44 4.60
C PHE A 136 11.95 -10.66 4.36
N ALA A 137 13.22 -10.44 3.97
CA ALA A 137 14.21 -11.52 3.86
C ALA A 137 14.63 -12.08 5.23
N GLU A 138 14.90 -11.23 6.22
CA GLU A 138 15.26 -11.65 7.59
C GLU A 138 14.13 -12.44 8.25
N LEU A 139 12.87 -12.06 8.02
CA LEU A 139 11.70 -12.79 8.52
C LEU A 139 11.57 -14.19 7.89
N ASP A 140 11.76 -14.30 6.57
CA ASP A 140 11.76 -15.60 5.89
C ASP A 140 12.92 -16.48 6.40
N ALA A 141 14.12 -15.91 6.54
CA ALA A 141 15.28 -16.64 7.04
C ALA A 141 15.07 -17.15 8.48
N ALA A 142 14.44 -16.35 9.35
CA ALA A 142 14.11 -16.77 10.70
C ALA A 142 13.06 -17.90 10.74
N ILE A 143 12.06 -17.87 9.85
CA ILE A 143 11.08 -18.97 9.72
C ILE A 143 11.76 -20.24 9.22
N ASP A 144 12.63 -20.13 8.22
CA ASP A 144 13.37 -21.29 7.67
C ASP A 144 14.29 -21.90 8.75
N GLN A 145 14.97 -21.08 9.57
CA GLN A 145 15.81 -21.55 10.68
C GLN A 145 15.00 -22.24 11.79
N ASP A 146 13.85 -21.69 12.17
CA ASP A 146 12.95 -22.30 13.16
C ASP A 146 12.47 -23.67 12.67
N TRP A 147 12.06 -23.75 11.40
CA TRP A 147 11.67 -25.01 10.76
C TRP A 147 12.80 -26.05 10.75
N GLU A 148 14.04 -25.66 10.46
CA GLU A 148 15.20 -26.55 10.50
C GLU A 148 15.48 -27.08 11.91
N SER A 149 15.36 -26.22 12.92
CA SER A 149 15.59 -26.60 14.31
C SER A 149 14.58 -27.66 14.81
N HIS A 150 13.35 -27.62 14.28
CA HIS A 150 12.28 -28.53 14.65
C HIS A 150 12.24 -29.85 13.86
N ASN A 151 12.87 -29.91 12.68
CA ASN A 151 12.81 -31.05 11.76
C ASN A 151 14.19 -31.67 11.47
N LEU A 152 15.09 -31.65 12.46
CA LEU A 152 16.45 -32.21 12.34
C LEU A 152 16.46 -33.70 11.92
N ASP A 153 15.37 -34.43 12.19
CA ASP A 153 15.21 -35.86 11.85
C ASP A 153 14.30 -36.12 10.62
N ASP A 154 13.66 -35.09 10.05
CA ASP A 154 12.71 -35.26 8.95
C ASP A 154 13.34 -34.89 7.60
N THR A 155 13.57 -35.90 6.76
CA THR A 155 14.18 -35.77 5.42
C THR A 155 13.20 -35.28 4.34
N ALA A 156 12.04 -34.76 4.75
CA ALA A 156 10.90 -34.50 3.86
C ALA A 156 11.13 -33.43 2.77
N THR A 157 12.18 -32.60 2.83
CA THR A 157 12.53 -31.71 1.70
C THR A 157 14.04 -31.53 1.56
N PRO A 158 14.65 -32.01 0.46
CA PRO A 158 16.08 -31.84 0.19
C PRO A 158 16.51 -30.36 0.25
N LEU A 159 17.69 -30.08 0.81
CA LEU A 159 18.29 -28.75 0.86
C LEU A 159 18.34 -28.08 -0.53
N SER A 160 18.61 -28.87 -1.58
CA SER A 160 18.63 -28.40 -2.98
C SER A 160 17.29 -27.81 -3.44
N GLN A 161 16.17 -28.48 -3.14
CA GLN A 161 14.83 -27.98 -3.48
C GLN A 161 14.51 -26.70 -2.69
N ARG A 162 14.99 -26.57 -1.44
CA ARG A 162 14.79 -25.36 -0.63
C ARG A 162 15.61 -24.18 -1.14
N LEU A 163 16.86 -24.42 -1.54
CA LEU A 163 17.72 -23.41 -2.17
C LEU A 163 17.15 -22.97 -3.52
N GLU A 164 16.68 -23.91 -4.35
CA GLU A 164 16.01 -23.62 -5.61
C GLU A 164 14.75 -22.78 -5.37
N ARG A 165 13.92 -23.18 -4.40
CA ARG A 165 12.76 -22.40 -3.96
C ARG A 165 13.23 -21.00 -3.55
N ASN A 166 14.22 -20.83 -2.69
CA ASN A 166 14.71 -19.50 -2.29
C ASN A 166 15.21 -18.67 -3.48
N GLY A 167 15.94 -19.26 -4.42
CA GLY A 167 16.35 -18.59 -5.66
C GLY A 167 15.15 -18.12 -6.52
N GLN A 168 14.09 -18.90 -6.60
CA GLN A 168 12.88 -18.55 -7.37
C GLN A 168 12.12 -17.34 -6.79
N ILE A 169 12.05 -17.17 -5.46
CA ILE A 169 11.40 -15.96 -4.91
C ILE A 169 12.28 -14.74 -5.03
N ASP A 170 13.59 -14.88 -4.88
CA ASP A 170 14.52 -13.77 -5.08
C ASP A 170 14.52 -13.30 -6.53
N GLN A 171 14.34 -14.22 -7.48
CA GLN A 171 14.12 -13.87 -8.88
C GLN A 171 12.81 -13.10 -9.09
N SER A 172 11.69 -13.61 -8.56
CA SER A 172 10.39 -12.93 -8.71
C SER A 172 10.34 -11.57 -8.01
N LEU A 173 10.99 -11.43 -6.85
CA LEU A 173 11.15 -10.15 -6.17
C LEU A 173 11.97 -9.18 -7.02
N ARG A 174 13.10 -9.62 -7.61
CA ARG A 174 13.88 -8.79 -8.54
C ARG A 174 13.08 -8.36 -9.77
N HIS A 175 12.29 -9.26 -10.36
CA HIS A 175 11.39 -8.89 -11.46
C HIS A 175 10.38 -7.83 -11.03
N ALA A 176 9.77 -7.96 -9.84
CA ALA A 176 8.83 -6.96 -9.31
C ALA A 176 9.51 -5.61 -9.00
N ILE A 177 10.71 -5.62 -8.40
CA ILE A 177 11.51 -4.41 -8.16
C ILE A 177 11.81 -3.69 -9.47
N ARG A 178 12.35 -4.40 -10.48
CA ARG A 178 12.68 -3.79 -11.77
C ARG A 178 11.45 -3.32 -12.54
N SER A 179 10.36 -4.08 -12.50
CA SER A 179 9.08 -3.69 -13.06
C SER A 179 8.56 -2.40 -12.41
N PHE A 180 8.52 -2.35 -11.08
CA PHE A 180 8.10 -1.16 -10.34
C PHE A 180 9.03 0.03 -10.60
N ALA A 181 10.35 -0.18 -10.62
CA ALA A 181 11.33 0.87 -10.84
C ALA A 181 11.35 1.39 -12.28
N SER A 182 10.91 0.58 -13.26
CA SER A 182 10.93 0.93 -14.68
C SER A 182 10.14 2.21 -15.01
N GLN A 183 9.20 2.62 -14.15
CA GLN A 183 8.50 3.90 -14.26
C GLN A 183 9.45 5.11 -14.26
N TRP A 184 10.64 4.97 -13.68
CA TRP A 184 11.70 5.99 -13.64
C TRP A 184 12.77 5.80 -14.72
N LEU A 185 12.57 4.93 -15.71
CA LEU A 185 13.54 4.77 -16.80
C LEU A 185 13.77 6.10 -17.56
N HIS A 186 12.79 7.00 -17.56
CA HIS A 186 12.91 8.30 -18.23
C HIS A 186 13.98 9.24 -17.62
N ILE A 187 14.30 9.12 -16.33
CA ILE A 187 15.29 9.96 -15.62
C ILE A 187 16.72 9.41 -15.64
N ILE A 188 16.92 8.16 -16.08
CA ILE A 188 18.26 7.56 -16.23
C ILE A 188 19.06 8.33 -17.30
N PRO A 189 20.39 8.50 -17.16
CA PRO A 189 21.20 9.19 -18.18
C PRO A 189 21.00 8.61 -19.58
N ARG A 190 20.98 9.45 -20.62
CA ARG A 190 20.71 9.01 -22.00
C ARG A 190 21.78 8.03 -22.51
N GLN A 191 23.02 8.21 -22.09
CA GLN A 191 24.16 7.37 -22.44
C GLN A 191 23.94 5.92 -22.02
N GLU A 192 23.28 5.70 -20.88
CA GLU A 192 22.96 4.38 -20.34
C GLU A 192 21.74 3.74 -21.02
N ARG A 193 20.99 4.51 -21.81
CA ARG A 193 19.77 4.07 -22.49
C ARG A 193 19.93 3.94 -23.99
N VAL A 194 21.15 4.09 -24.52
CA VAL A 194 21.40 4.07 -25.97
C VAL A 194 20.99 2.70 -26.53
N GLY A 195 20.12 2.73 -27.54
CA GLY A 195 19.60 1.52 -28.19
C GLY A 195 18.39 0.87 -27.50
N LEU A 196 17.86 1.47 -26.43
CA LEU A 196 16.66 0.99 -25.75
C LEU A 196 15.42 1.81 -26.14
N VAL A 197 14.34 1.12 -26.48
CA VAL A 197 13.02 1.73 -26.63
C VAL A 197 12.35 1.69 -25.25
N HIS A 198 12.15 2.87 -24.65
CA HIS A 198 11.65 3.00 -23.27
C HIS A 198 10.35 2.23 -23.03
N GLU A 199 9.39 2.34 -23.95
CA GLU A 199 8.08 1.68 -23.84
C GLU A 199 8.19 0.16 -23.88
N GLU A 200 9.03 -0.40 -24.77
CA GLU A 200 9.26 -1.84 -24.88
C GLU A 200 9.89 -2.40 -23.60
N VAL A 201 10.91 -1.72 -23.06
CA VAL A 201 11.59 -2.14 -21.82
C VAL A 201 10.61 -2.18 -20.63
N VAL A 202 9.76 -1.16 -20.49
CA VAL A 202 8.77 -1.10 -19.41
C VAL A 202 7.72 -2.20 -19.56
N LEU A 203 7.23 -2.43 -20.78
CA LEU A 203 6.30 -3.52 -21.09
C LEU A 203 6.90 -4.89 -20.77
N ASP A 204 8.16 -5.12 -21.16
CA ASP A 204 8.84 -6.40 -20.94
C ASP A 204 9.08 -6.67 -19.46
N PHE A 205 9.49 -5.67 -18.67
CA PHE A 205 9.61 -5.83 -17.22
C PHE A 205 8.26 -6.10 -16.56
N TRP A 206 7.21 -5.36 -16.95
CA TRP A 206 5.86 -5.55 -16.42
C TRP A 206 5.30 -6.95 -16.73
N ARG A 207 5.39 -7.39 -17.99
CA ARG A 207 4.97 -8.74 -18.41
C ARG A 207 5.77 -9.81 -17.70
N SER A 208 7.07 -9.63 -17.53
CA SER A 208 7.94 -10.59 -16.85
C SER A 208 7.62 -10.73 -15.37
N SER A 209 7.37 -9.61 -14.69
CA SER A 209 6.88 -9.64 -13.31
C SER A 209 5.50 -10.28 -13.21
N ARG A 210 4.56 -9.91 -14.09
CA ARG A 210 3.18 -10.44 -14.09
C ARG A 210 3.12 -11.96 -14.24
N ARG A 211 3.96 -12.55 -15.10
CA ARG A 211 4.05 -14.01 -15.29
C ARG A 211 4.39 -14.76 -14.00
N ASP A 212 5.13 -14.13 -13.09
CA ASP A 212 5.50 -14.71 -11.80
C ASP A 212 4.37 -14.64 -10.75
N MET A 213 3.37 -13.77 -10.90
CA MET A 213 2.44 -13.45 -9.81
C MET A 213 1.62 -14.64 -9.33
N LEU A 214 1.18 -15.54 -10.21
CA LEU A 214 0.47 -16.76 -9.79
C LEU A 214 1.37 -17.68 -8.94
N LYS A 215 2.64 -17.82 -9.31
CA LYS A 215 3.65 -18.57 -8.54
C LYS A 215 3.86 -17.94 -7.16
N VAL A 216 3.96 -16.60 -7.11
CA VAL A 216 4.16 -15.84 -5.88
C VAL A 216 2.94 -15.93 -4.95
N ILE A 217 1.71 -15.85 -5.48
CA ILE A 217 0.46 -16.02 -4.72
C ILE A 217 0.40 -17.41 -4.05
N ASN A 218 0.79 -18.45 -4.79
CA ASN A 218 0.77 -19.83 -4.30
C ASN A 218 1.88 -20.14 -3.29
N ARG A 219 2.89 -19.27 -3.17
CA ARG A 219 3.98 -19.39 -2.23
C ARG A 219 3.85 -18.37 -1.10
N VAL A 220 3.34 -18.79 0.04
CA VAL A 220 3.25 -17.91 1.22
C VAL A 220 4.64 -17.70 1.83
N SER A 221 5.15 -16.46 1.78
CA SER A 221 6.40 -16.03 2.42
C SER A 221 6.39 -14.50 2.58
N TYR A 222 7.22 -13.95 3.45
CA TYR A 222 7.36 -12.51 3.62
C TYR A 222 7.91 -11.86 2.33
N ARG A 223 8.89 -12.45 1.65
CA ARG A 223 9.33 -11.94 0.33
C ARG A 223 8.22 -11.99 -0.72
N SER A 224 7.33 -12.99 -0.68
CA SER A 224 6.14 -13.01 -1.54
C SER A 224 5.20 -11.84 -1.26
N VAL A 225 4.98 -11.50 0.01
CA VAL A 225 4.18 -10.33 0.42
C VAL A 225 4.75 -9.05 -0.20
N LEU A 226 6.07 -8.82 -0.05
CA LEU A 226 6.73 -7.63 -0.63
C LEU A 226 6.61 -7.63 -2.17
N THR A 227 6.86 -8.77 -2.81
CA THR A 227 6.75 -8.93 -4.27
C THR A 227 5.35 -8.56 -4.77
N LEU A 228 4.31 -9.03 -4.09
CA LEU A 228 2.92 -8.77 -4.45
C LEU A 228 2.52 -7.31 -4.24
N PHE A 229 2.97 -6.66 -3.16
CA PHE A 229 2.74 -5.23 -2.96
C PHE A 229 3.43 -4.38 -4.02
N LEU A 230 4.70 -4.67 -4.36
CA LEU A 230 5.44 -3.94 -5.40
C LEU A 230 4.76 -4.06 -6.76
N PHE A 231 4.36 -5.27 -7.16
CA PHE A 231 3.60 -5.44 -8.39
C PHE A 231 2.24 -4.73 -8.33
N GLY A 232 1.55 -4.80 -7.18
CA GLY A 232 0.28 -4.10 -6.96
C GLY A 232 0.37 -2.58 -7.09
N LEU A 233 1.53 -1.99 -6.75
CA LEU A 233 1.81 -0.56 -6.92
C LEU A 233 2.31 -0.19 -8.32
N THR A 234 2.75 -1.18 -9.12
CA THR A 234 3.33 -0.91 -10.43
C THR A 234 2.24 -0.41 -11.38
N PRO A 235 2.38 0.80 -11.97
CA PRO A 235 1.41 1.31 -12.93
C PRO A 235 1.29 0.40 -14.15
N ILE A 236 0.08 0.26 -14.69
CA ILE A 236 -0.12 -0.46 -15.96
C ILE A 236 0.52 0.35 -17.08
N PRO A 237 1.46 -0.23 -17.86
CA PRO A 237 2.10 0.46 -18.95
C PRO A 237 1.13 0.77 -20.10
N VAL A 238 1.42 1.84 -20.82
CA VAL A 238 0.81 2.15 -22.12
C VAL A 238 1.21 1.06 -23.11
N GLY A 239 0.27 0.65 -23.96
CA GLY A 239 0.47 -0.45 -24.92
C GLY A 239 -0.04 -1.81 -24.43
N VAL A 240 -0.40 -1.95 -23.15
CA VAL A 240 -1.17 -3.10 -22.68
C VAL A 240 -2.63 -2.93 -23.12
N SER A 241 -3.17 -3.92 -23.82
CA SER A 241 -4.57 -3.91 -24.27
C SER A 241 -5.53 -4.25 -23.12
N LYS A 242 -6.80 -3.87 -23.25
CA LYS A 242 -7.82 -4.26 -22.25
C LYS A 242 -7.95 -5.78 -22.13
N ASP A 243 -7.82 -6.51 -23.24
CA ASP A 243 -7.87 -7.97 -23.24
C ASP A 243 -6.67 -8.58 -22.51
N GLU A 244 -5.47 -8.02 -22.71
CA GLU A 244 -4.26 -8.42 -21.98
C GLU A 244 -4.41 -8.12 -20.48
N GLU A 245 -4.98 -6.96 -20.10
CA GLU A 245 -5.26 -6.63 -18.69
C GLU A 245 -6.23 -7.63 -18.04
N MET A 246 -7.24 -8.10 -18.78
CA MET A 246 -8.20 -9.10 -18.32
C MET A 246 -7.60 -10.52 -18.28
N ASP A 247 -6.62 -10.80 -19.13
CA ASP A 247 -5.91 -12.09 -19.18
C ASP A 247 -4.74 -12.13 -18.19
N GLY A 248 -5.04 -12.47 -16.93
CA GLY A 248 -4.02 -12.73 -15.90
C GLY A 248 -4.34 -12.12 -14.54
N VAL A 249 -3.33 -12.05 -13.68
CA VAL A 249 -3.47 -11.50 -12.32
C VAL A 249 -3.38 -9.97 -12.36
N THR A 250 -4.33 -9.29 -11.72
CA THR A 250 -4.34 -7.83 -11.58
C THR A 250 -3.57 -7.38 -10.34
N GLY A 251 -3.07 -6.15 -10.34
CA GLY A 251 -2.38 -5.58 -9.18
C GLY A 251 -3.24 -5.57 -7.90
N GLN A 252 -4.56 -5.34 -8.04
CA GLN A 252 -5.51 -5.39 -6.92
C GLN A 252 -5.58 -6.78 -6.28
N ILE A 253 -5.62 -7.85 -7.08
CA ILE A 253 -5.59 -9.22 -6.59
C ILE A 253 -4.27 -9.53 -5.90
N CYS A 254 -3.13 -9.00 -6.41
CA CYS A 254 -1.85 -9.14 -5.74
C CYS A 254 -1.85 -8.48 -4.35
N VAL A 255 -2.36 -7.25 -4.21
CA VAL A 255 -2.48 -6.58 -2.90
C VAL A 255 -3.34 -7.42 -1.95
N GLN A 256 -4.50 -7.90 -2.39
CA GLN A 256 -5.38 -8.74 -1.57
C GLN A 256 -4.72 -10.05 -1.14
N ALA A 257 -4.03 -10.73 -2.06
CA ALA A 257 -3.26 -11.93 -1.76
C ALA A 257 -2.12 -11.64 -0.76
N ALA A 258 -1.43 -10.50 -0.87
CA ALA A 258 -0.39 -10.09 0.07
C ALA A 258 -0.95 -9.91 1.48
N LEU A 259 -2.09 -9.23 1.63
CA LEU A 259 -2.76 -9.02 2.92
C LEU A 259 -3.16 -10.36 3.56
N GLN A 260 -3.74 -11.28 2.76
CA GLN A 260 -4.06 -12.63 3.23
C GLN A 260 -2.81 -13.43 3.63
N GLN A 261 -1.71 -13.30 2.88
CA GLN A 261 -0.45 -13.96 3.22
C GLN A 261 0.11 -13.43 4.54
N VAL A 262 0.05 -12.13 4.81
CA VAL A 262 0.45 -11.54 6.10
C VAL A 262 -0.38 -12.13 7.24
N GLN A 263 -1.71 -12.21 7.10
CA GLN A 263 -2.57 -12.85 8.12
C GLN A 263 -2.15 -14.29 8.38
N ARG A 264 -2.00 -15.09 7.32
CA ARG A 264 -1.61 -16.50 7.42
C ARG A 264 -0.25 -16.68 8.08
N LEU A 265 0.74 -15.86 7.72
CA LEU A 265 2.09 -15.94 8.29
C LEU A 265 2.05 -15.67 9.81
N ARG A 266 1.31 -14.64 10.23
CA ARG A 266 1.19 -14.28 11.65
C ARG A 266 0.38 -15.28 12.47
N GLU A 267 -0.65 -15.89 11.89
CA GLU A 267 -1.46 -16.89 12.58
C GLU A 267 -0.74 -18.24 12.69
N ARG A 268 0.00 -18.67 11.65
CA ARG A 268 0.76 -19.93 11.65
C ARG A 268 1.78 -20.02 12.78
N GLN A 269 2.34 -18.88 13.17
CA GLN A 269 3.29 -18.82 14.28
C GLN A 269 2.62 -18.82 15.66
N ARG A 270 1.32 -18.53 15.73
CA ARG A 270 0.59 -18.40 16.99
C ARG A 270 -0.29 -19.60 17.33
N ASN A 271 -0.65 -20.44 16.36
CA ASN A 271 -1.52 -21.60 16.55
C ASN A 271 -1.10 -22.79 15.66
N CYS A 272 -1.24 -24.02 16.16
CA CYS A 272 -1.22 -25.23 15.32
C CYS A 272 -2.41 -25.18 14.35
N GLN A 273 -2.18 -24.97 13.05
CA GLN A 273 -3.29 -24.81 12.09
C GLN A 273 -3.70 -26.13 11.44
N PHE A 274 -4.95 -26.55 11.69
CA PHE A 274 -5.68 -27.45 10.80
C PHE A 274 -5.98 -26.71 9.48
N ASN A 275 -5.65 -27.32 8.34
CA ASN A 275 -5.93 -26.77 7.02
C ASN A 275 -6.87 -27.72 6.25
N GLY A 276 -8.14 -27.32 6.05
CA GLY A 276 -9.13 -28.12 5.32
C GLY A 276 -8.79 -28.38 3.85
N SER A 277 -7.86 -27.62 3.25
CA SER A 277 -7.40 -27.79 1.85
C SER A 277 -6.12 -28.61 1.71
N LYS A 278 -5.43 -28.89 2.81
CA LYS A 278 -4.24 -29.74 2.85
C LYS A 278 -4.43 -30.80 3.92
N VAL A 279 -5.16 -31.86 3.57
CA VAL A 279 -5.15 -33.10 4.36
C VAL A 279 -3.80 -33.75 4.15
N SER A 280 -2.80 -33.35 4.94
CA SER A 280 -1.59 -34.16 5.08
C SER A 280 -2.00 -35.44 5.81
N LEU A 281 -2.17 -36.54 5.06
CA LEU A 281 -2.35 -37.87 5.60
C LEU A 281 -1.04 -38.37 6.23
N ASN A 282 -0.59 -37.76 7.32
CA ASN A 282 0.55 -38.25 8.08
C ASN A 282 0.11 -38.66 9.48
N LEU A 283 -0.09 -39.97 9.60
CA LEU A 283 0.08 -40.88 10.74
C LEU A 283 -0.10 -40.32 12.17
N ASP A 284 -1.12 -40.88 12.82
CA ASP A 284 -1.30 -41.07 14.27
C ASP A 284 -1.20 -39.83 15.19
N PRO A 285 -2.34 -39.24 15.62
CA PRO A 285 -2.40 -38.09 16.52
C PRO A 285 -1.77 -38.30 17.90
N LEU A 286 -1.40 -39.53 18.24
CA LEU A 286 -0.83 -39.93 19.53
C LEU A 286 0.70 -40.05 19.52
N ALA A 287 1.35 -39.97 18.36
CA ALA A 287 2.80 -40.15 18.22
C ALA A 287 3.59 -38.85 17.96
N SER A 288 2.94 -37.75 17.56
CA SER A 288 3.64 -36.47 17.37
C SER A 288 3.80 -35.74 18.72
N PRO A 289 5.03 -35.43 19.18
CA PRO A 289 5.18 -34.51 20.29
C PRO A 289 4.54 -33.16 19.89
N LYS A 290 3.78 -32.55 20.81
CA LYS A 290 3.26 -31.19 20.62
C LYS A 290 4.39 -30.31 20.05
N PRO A 291 4.18 -29.60 18.93
CA PRO A 291 5.18 -28.63 18.47
C PRO A 291 5.32 -27.62 19.60
N THR A 292 6.40 -27.76 20.36
CA THR A 292 6.77 -26.83 21.40
C THR A 292 7.38 -25.69 20.65
N SER A 293 6.56 -24.73 20.20
CA SER A 293 7.03 -23.52 19.54
C SER A 293 8.13 -22.94 20.42
N LEU A 294 9.36 -22.86 19.91
CA LEU A 294 10.40 -22.09 20.58
C LEU A 294 9.84 -20.68 20.86
N PRO A 295 10.12 -20.09 22.04
CA PRO A 295 9.69 -18.72 22.30
C PRO A 295 10.28 -17.83 21.21
N LEU A 296 9.41 -17.31 20.33
CA LEU A 296 9.79 -16.41 19.23
C LEU A 296 10.71 -15.31 19.78
N SER A 297 11.84 -15.09 19.13
CA SER A 297 12.80 -14.08 19.59
C SER A 297 12.15 -12.69 19.56
N GLN A 298 12.52 -11.82 20.50
CA GLN A 298 12.01 -10.45 20.53
C GLN A 298 12.32 -9.69 19.23
N THR A 299 13.46 -9.99 18.60
CA THR A 299 13.87 -9.43 17.30
C THR A 299 12.93 -9.87 16.19
N PHE A 300 12.54 -11.15 16.19
CA PHE A 300 11.57 -11.67 15.23
C PHE A 300 10.20 -10.98 15.40
N LEU A 301 9.67 -10.93 16.62
CA LEU A 301 8.37 -10.29 16.91
C LEU A 301 8.35 -8.81 16.53
N SER A 302 9.46 -8.11 16.76
CA SER A 302 9.62 -6.70 16.38
C SER A 302 9.62 -6.55 14.85
N SER A 303 10.35 -7.41 14.14
CA SER A 303 10.40 -7.42 12.68
C SER A 303 9.03 -7.76 12.07
N GLU A 304 8.34 -8.77 12.61
CA GLU A 304 6.99 -9.14 12.16
C GLU A 304 6.01 -7.99 12.40
N SER A 305 6.13 -7.30 13.53
CA SER A 305 5.27 -6.14 13.84
C SER A 305 5.48 -5.00 12.85
N ARG A 306 6.72 -4.77 12.38
CA ARG A 306 6.99 -3.82 11.28
C ARG A 306 6.36 -4.25 9.97
N ALA A 307 6.53 -5.53 9.58
CA ALA A 307 5.92 -6.04 8.36
C ALA A 307 4.38 -5.91 8.40
N TYR A 308 3.78 -6.18 9.56
CA TYR A 308 2.35 -5.97 9.79
C TYR A 308 1.95 -4.48 9.71
N TRP A 309 2.74 -3.57 10.28
CA TRP A 309 2.50 -2.12 10.16
C TRP A 309 2.55 -1.65 8.70
N GLY A 310 3.51 -2.15 7.92
CA GLY A 310 3.56 -1.92 6.48
C GLY A 310 2.28 -2.40 5.79
N ALA A 311 1.84 -3.62 6.09
CA ALA A 311 0.62 -4.18 5.51
C ALA A 311 -0.66 -3.38 5.91
N LEU A 312 -0.75 -2.89 7.14
CA LEU A 312 -1.84 -2.00 7.59
C LEU A 312 -1.86 -0.67 6.82
N THR A 313 -0.67 -0.13 6.52
CA THR A 313 -0.54 1.10 5.72
C THR A 313 -1.05 0.88 4.30
N PHE A 314 -0.69 -0.25 3.68
CA PHE A 314 -1.19 -0.67 2.36
C PHE A 314 -2.70 -0.89 2.34
N ASP A 315 -3.24 -1.61 3.32
CA ASP A 315 -4.69 -1.88 3.45
C ASP A 315 -5.48 -0.57 3.59
N THR A 316 -4.99 0.33 4.42
CA THR A 316 -5.62 1.64 4.66
C THR A 316 -5.58 2.53 3.43
N SER A 317 -4.42 2.61 2.76
CA SER A 317 -4.26 3.36 1.50
C SER A 317 -5.19 2.81 0.42
N SER A 318 -5.30 1.48 0.28
CA SER A 318 -6.20 0.84 -0.70
C SER A 318 -7.67 1.11 -0.37
N SER A 319 -8.06 1.01 0.91
CA SER A 319 -9.43 1.30 1.35
C SER A 319 -9.82 2.75 1.06
N LEU A 320 -8.88 3.67 1.28
CA LEU A 320 -9.06 5.10 1.04
C LEU A 320 -9.15 5.42 -0.47
N THR A 321 -8.26 4.87 -1.29
CA THR A 321 -8.12 5.25 -2.71
C THR A 321 -9.07 4.50 -3.64
N LEU A 322 -9.28 3.20 -3.40
CA LEU A 322 -10.12 2.33 -4.24
C LEU A 322 -11.54 2.21 -3.72
N ASN A 323 -11.84 2.82 -2.57
CA ASN A 323 -13.13 2.74 -1.91
C ASN A 323 -13.55 1.29 -1.59
N PHE A 324 -12.59 0.44 -1.21
CA PHE A 324 -12.82 -0.92 -0.73
C PHE A 324 -12.92 -0.97 0.79
N ARG A 325 -13.50 -2.06 1.32
CA ARG A 325 -13.40 -2.38 2.74
C ARG A 325 -11.96 -2.78 3.07
N SER A 326 -11.52 -2.42 4.27
CA SER A 326 -10.25 -2.91 4.81
C SER A 326 -10.27 -4.43 4.96
N SER A 327 -9.18 -5.08 4.55
CA SER A 327 -9.06 -6.54 4.51
C SER A 327 -8.30 -7.11 5.71
N LEU A 328 -7.38 -6.34 6.29
CA LEU A 328 -6.65 -6.72 7.50
C LEU A 328 -7.36 -6.31 8.78
N THR A 329 -8.11 -5.21 8.69
CA THR A 329 -8.72 -4.56 9.85
C THR A 329 -10.19 -4.35 9.63
N SER A 330 -10.94 -4.36 10.72
CA SER A 330 -12.35 -4.05 10.76
C SER A 330 -12.60 -2.63 10.28
N GLY A 331 -13.70 -2.47 9.55
CA GLY A 331 -14.24 -1.18 9.19
C GLY A 331 -15.10 -0.59 10.29
N LEU A 332 -16.25 -0.05 9.93
CA LEU A 332 -17.13 0.72 10.80
C LEU A 332 -17.47 0.04 12.13
N HIS A 333 -17.80 -1.26 12.07
CA HIS A 333 -18.31 -1.97 13.25
C HIS A 333 -17.23 -2.43 14.24
N GLY A 334 -15.95 -2.35 13.90
CA GLY A 334 -14.88 -2.94 14.74
C GLY A 334 -13.69 -2.03 15.02
N VAL A 335 -13.51 -0.94 14.25
CA VAL A 335 -12.29 -0.10 14.31
C VAL A 335 -11.93 0.37 15.73
N GLY A 336 -12.92 0.74 16.54
CA GLY A 336 -12.70 1.23 17.90
C GLY A 336 -12.19 0.16 18.89
N SER A 337 -12.48 -1.11 18.61
CA SER A 337 -12.07 -2.25 19.44
C SER A 337 -10.71 -2.81 19.07
N GLU A 338 -10.15 -2.46 17.91
CA GLU A 338 -8.88 -3.01 17.46
C GLU A 338 -7.69 -2.42 18.18
N SER A 339 -6.75 -3.27 18.58
CA SER A 339 -5.55 -2.84 19.30
C SER A 339 -4.64 -1.96 18.44
N SER A 340 -4.52 -2.23 17.15
CA SER A 340 -3.64 -1.49 16.24
C SER A 340 -3.98 0.00 16.18
N TRP A 341 -5.25 0.34 16.01
CA TRP A 341 -5.71 1.73 15.95
C TRP A 341 -5.73 2.41 17.31
N ARG A 342 -6.04 1.66 18.39
CA ARG A 342 -5.94 2.19 19.76
C ARG A 342 -4.51 2.55 20.13
N VAL A 343 -3.52 1.71 19.79
CA VAL A 343 -2.10 2.01 20.04
C VAL A 343 -1.66 3.25 19.27
N LEU A 344 -2.08 3.40 18.01
CA LEU A 344 -1.81 4.60 17.20
C LEU A 344 -2.39 5.87 17.83
N ARG A 345 -3.68 5.85 18.19
CA ARG A 345 -4.35 6.98 18.84
C ARG A 345 -3.64 7.38 20.15
N MET A 346 -3.34 6.40 21.00
CA MET A 346 -2.62 6.63 22.26
C MET A 346 -1.20 7.15 22.02
N GLY A 347 -0.49 6.61 21.03
CA GLY A 347 0.85 7.06 20.63
C GLY A 347 0.85 8.51 20.16
N ALA A 348 -0.13 8.90 19.35
CA ALA A 348 -0.28 10.27 18.88
C ALA A 348 -0.59 11.26 20.02
N HIS A 349 -1.48 10.89 20.97
CA HIS A 349 -1.69 11.70 22.18
C HIS A 349 -0.42 11.82 23.04
N SER A 350 0.28 10.70 23.25
CA SER A 350 1.54 10.69 24.00
C SER A 350 2.59 11.58 23.33
N PHE A 351 2.72 11.52 22.01
CA PHE A 351 3.60 12.40 21.25
C PHE A 351 3.21 13.87 21.44
N ARG A 352 1.93 14.23 21.26
CA ARG A 352 1.43 15.61 21.46
C ARG A 352 1.75 16.15 22.84
N THR A 353 1.59 15.34 23.89
CA THR A 353 1.90 15.74 25.27
C THR A 353 3.41 15.93 25.47
N ARG A 354 4.24 14.98 25.02
CA ARG A 354 5.70 15.06 25.17
C ARG A 354 6.34 16.20 24.37
N THR A 355 5.68 16.64 23.30
CA THR A 355 6.18 17.69 22.38
C THR A 355 5.47 19.02 22.57
N GLN A 356 4.85 19.25 23.74
CA GLN A 356 4.18 20.52 24.04
C GLN A 356 5.13 21.72 23.93
N ASP A 357 6.34 21.59 24.48
CA ASP A 357 7.33 22.67 24.47
C ASP A 357 7.90 22.95 23.06
N TRP A 358 7.79 21.97 22.15
CA TRP A 358 8.24 22.11 20.76
C TRP A 358 7.31 22.97 19.92
N ARG A 359 6.08 23.21 20.39
CA ARG A 359 5.07 24.04 19.72
C ARG A 359 5.18 25.52 20.09
N THR A 360 6.30 25.92 20.69
CA THR A 360 6.59 27.31 21.04
C THR A 360 7.41 28.01 19.94
N PRO A 361 7.27 29.33 19.73
CA PRO A 361 8.05 30.06 18.72
C PRO A 361 9.57 30.02 18.94
N ALA A 362 10.03 29.70 20.14
CA ALA A 362 11.45 29.61 20.50
C ALA A 362 12.07 28.23 20.19
N PHE A 363 11.27 27.25 19.80
CA PHE A 363 11.77 25.91 19.50
C PHE A 363 12.50 25.87 18.15
N GLU A 364 13.75 25.41 18.16
CA GLU A 364 14.52 25.19 16.96
C GLU A 364 14.50 23.71 16.54
N VAL A 365 14.09 23.45 15.29
CA VAL A 365 14.06 22.10 14.72
C VAL A 365 15.47 21.64 14.32
N SER A 366 16.01 20.62 14.97
CA SER A 366 17.24 19.93 14.55
C SER A 366 16.91 18.81 13.55
N HIS A 367 17.94 18.17 12.96
CA HIS A 367 17.73 17.01 12.08
C HIS A 367 17.01 15.85 12.80
N ASP A 368 17.46 15.50 14.01
CA ASP A 368 16.87 14.41 14.78
C ASP A 368 15.41 14.70 15.17
N THR A 369 15.10 15.94 15.57
CA THR A 369 13.73 16.31 15.91
C THR A 369 12.86 16.42 14.67
N ALA A 370 13.37 16.90 13.53
CA ALA A 370 12.65 16.87 12.26
C ALA A 370 12.26 15.45 11.86
N SER A 371 13.22 14.52 11.90
CA SER A 371 12.95 13.11 11.60
C SER A 371 11.87 12.52 12.50
N GLN A 372 11.93 12.77 13.81
CA GLN A 372 10.91 12.30 14.76
C GLN A 372 9.53 12.92 14.50
N ILE A 373 9.47 14.23 14.22
CA ILE A 373 8.23 14.94 13.90
C ILE A 373 7.59 14.36 12.64
N ILE A 374 8.37 14.21 11.57
CA ILE A 374 7.90 13.73 10.28
C ILE A 374 7.44 12.27 10.39
N ALA A 375 8.19 11.41 11.07
CA ALA A 375 7.83 10.01 11.29
C ALA A 375 6.54 9.86 12.10
N ALA A 376 6.41 10.58 13.22
CA ALA A 376 5.21 10.52 14.05
C ALA A 376 3.99 11.09 13.32
N ALA A 377 4.17 12.15 12.52
CA ALA A 377 3.12 12.69 11.66
C ALA A 377 2.71 11.71 10.55
N ALA A 378 3.66 10.98 9.95
CA ALA A 378 3.36 9.95 8.96
C ALA A 378 2.48 8.83 9.55
N ALA A 379 2.78 8.39 10.79
CA ALA A 379 1.96 7.42 11.51
C ALA A 379 0.55 7.96 11.81
N CYS A 380 0.46 9.20 12.31
CA CYS A 380 -0.82 9.86 12.60
C CYS A 380 -1.66 10.06 11.34
N LYS A 381 -1.03 10.40 10.21
CA LYS A 381 -1.69 10.48 8.90
C LYS A 381 -2.38 9.17 8.52
N VAL A 382 -1.73 8.02 8.72
CA VAL A 382 -2.35 6.70 8.45
C VAL A 382 -3.58 6.49 9.35
N TYR A 383 -3.55 6.94 10.61
CA TYR A 383 -4.72 6.89 11.49
C TYR A 383 -5.88 7.76 10.96
N VAL A 384 -5.60 8.99 10.52
CA VAL A 384 -6.60 9.87 9.88
C VAL A 384 -7.19 9.21 8.63
N TRP A 385 -6.34 8.66 7.77
CA TRP A 385 -6.78 7.91 6.58
C TRP A 385 -7.69 6.74 6.93
N LYS A 386 -7.41 6.01 8.02
CA LYS A 386 -8.28 4.93 8.48
C LYS A 386 -9.65 5.44 8.91
N MET A 387 -9.72 6.55 9.66
CA MET A 387 -11.01 7.14 10.05
C MET A 387 -11.80 7.64 8.83
N ILE A 388 -11.12 8.22 7.85
CA ILE A 388 -11.73 8.60 6.57
C ILE A 388 -12.27 7.36 5.85
N ALA A 389 -11.48 6.29 5.73
CA ALA A 389 -11.92 5.05 5.08
C ALA A 389 -13.15 4.44 5.76
N VAL A 390 -13.21 4.47 7.10
CA VAL A 390 -14.37 4.03 7.89
C VAL A 390 -15.60 4.89 7.62
N LEU A 391 -15.46 6.21 7.56
CA LEU A 391 -16.57 7.10 7.23
C LEU A 391 -17.05 6.89 5.79
N LYS A 392 -16.12 6.71 4.84
CA LYS A 392 -16.46 6.38 3.45
C LYS A 392 -17.21 5.05 3.35
N GLU A 393 -16.83 4.06 4.14
CA GLU A 393 -17.54 2.77 4.25
C GLU A 393 -18.99 2.98 4.71
N ALA A 394 -19.20 3.70 5.80
CA ALA A 394 -20.54 4.00 6.33
C ALA A 394 -21.44 4.72 5.30
N LEU A 395 -20.88 5.72 4.61
CA LEU A 395 -21.60 6.48 3.58
C LEU A 395 -21.94 5.64 2.35
N ARG A 396 -21.02 4.78 1.91
CA ARG A 396 -21.21 3.91 0.74
C ARG A 396 -22.26 2.84 1.00
N GLU A 397 -22.29 2.32 2.23
CA GLU A 397 -23.14 1.18 2.60
C GLU A 397 -24.53 1.61 3.07
N GLY A 398 -24.75 2.92 3.25
CA GLY A 398 -26.03 3.46 3.68
C GLY A 398 -26.35 3.05 5.12
N ASP A 399 -25.33 3.00 5.97
CA ASP A 399 -25.49 2.70 7.40
C ASP A 399 -26.39 3.73 8.10
N GLU A 400 -26.93 3.32 9.24
CA GLU A 400 -27.80 4.15 10.07
C GLU A 400 -27.12 5.47 10.48
N GLU A 401 -27.91 6.53 10.61
CA GLU A 401 -27.38 7.87 10.92
C GLU A 401 -26.52 7.89 12.19
N GLU A 402 -26.88 7.12 13.23
CA GLU A 402 -26.07 6.98 14.45
C GLU A 402 -24.65 6.47 14.15
N LYS A 403 -24.52 5.53 13.20
CA LYS A 403 -23.23 4.97 12.79
C LYS A 403 -22.44 5.95 11.94
N VAL A 404 -23.11 6.69 11.07
CA VAL A 404 -22.48 7.77 10.30
C VAL A 404 -21.97 8.87 11.24
N GLU A 405 -22.77 9.27 12.24
CA GLU A 405 -22.38 10.24 13.27
C GLU A 405 -21.19 9.74 14.11
N GLN A 406 -21.17 8.46 14.48
CA GLN A 406 -20.04 7.84 15.18
C GLN A 406 -18.75 7.89 14.34
N ALA A 407 -18.83 7.51 13.06
CA ALA A 407 -17.69 7.58 12.15
C ALA A 407 -17.23 9.02 11.90
N TRP A 408 -18.18 9.95 11.78
CA TRP A 408 -17.94 11.37 11.64
C TRP A 408 -17.18 11.94 12.85
N ALA A 409 -17.64 11.66 14.06
CA ALA A 409 -16.98 12.10 15.29
C ALA A 409 -15.55 11.55 15.40
N ALA A 410 -15.34 10.28 15.04
CA ALA A 410 -14.00 9.69 15.02
C ALA A 410 -13.07 10.35 13.98
N PHE A 411 -13.61 10.72 12.81
CA PHE A 411 -12.89 11.50 11.80
C PHE A 411 -12.49 12.88 12.34
N ILE A 412 -13.43 13.65 12.88
CA ILE A 412 -13.15 14.99 13.42
C ILE A 412 -12.09 14.92 14.52
N GLU A 413 -12.21 13.98 15.46
CA GLU A 413 -11.21 13.79 16.51
C GLU A 413 -9.81 13.51 15.93
N SER A 414 -9.73 12.68 14.90
CA SER A 414 -8.44 12.37 14.25
C SER A 414 -7.84 13.58 13.54
N VAL A 415 -8.66 14.44 12.93
CA VAL A 415 -8.23 15.68 12.29
C VAL A 415 -7.73 16.68 13.33
N ASP A 416 -8.47 16.88 14.42
CA ASP A 416 -8.07 17.76 15.52
C ASP A 416 -6.74 17.31 16.14
N LEU A 417 -6.57 15.99 16.32
CA LEU A 417 -5.32 15.41 16.80
C LEU A 417 -4.14 15.74 15.87
N PHE A 418 -4.34 15.66 14.55
CA PHE A 418 -3.31 16.00 13.57
C PHE A 418 -3.01 17.50 13.54
N GLN A 419 -4.06 18.32 13.47
CA GLN A 419 -3.95 19.77 13.34
C GLN A 419 -3.34 20.42 14.60
N ASP A 420 -3.72 19.98 15.80
CA ASP A 420 -3.17 20.54 17.04
C ASP A 420 -1.79 19.99 17.39
N GLY A 421 -1.56 18.72 17.08
CA GLY A 421 -0.40 17.97 17.52
C GLY A 421 0.78 18.06 16.56
N PHE A 422 0.51 17.97 15.27
CA PHE A 422 1.54 17.71 14.26
C PHE A 422 1.69 18.86 13.26
N ARG A 423 0.60 19.52 12.85
CA ARG A 423 0.67 20.59 11.84
C ARG A 423 1.62 21.74 12.21
N PRO A 424 1.63 22.29 13.44
CA PRO A 424 2.57 23.35 13.82
C PRO A 424 4.03 22.90 13.71
N LEU A 425 4.31 21.65 14.09
CA LEU A 425 5.64 21.06 14.05
C LEU A 425 6.09 20.80 12.60
N LEU A 426 5.20 20.29 11.75
CA LEU A 426 5.46 20.13 10.31
C LEU A 426 5.71 21.48 9.63
N ASN A 427 4.98 22.54 10.00
CA ASN A 427 5.24 23.87 9.47
C ASN A 427 6.63 24.39 9.88
N ALA A 428 7.05 24.13 11.13
CA ALA A 428 8.40 24.47 11.60
C ALA A 428 9.49 23.68 10.83
N CYS A 429 9.26 22.40 10.54
CA CYS A 429 10.13 21.63 9.64
C CYS A 429 10.17 22.24 8.23
N GLY A 430 9.02 22.65 7.70
CA GLY A 430 8.90 23.26 6.37
C GLY A 430 9.68 24.57 6.23
N GLN A 431 9.73 25.41 7.27
CA GLN A 431 10.54 26.64 7.28
C GLN A 431 12.04 26.36 7.18
N ARG A 432 12.49 25.18 7.63
CA ARG A 432 13.89 24.75 7.61
C ARG A 432 14.18 23.69 6.56
N LEU A 433 13.25 23.46 5.62
CA LEU A 433 13.32 22.34 4.67
C LEU A 433 14.63 22.28 3.88
N HIS A 434 15.18 23.44 3.49
CA HIS A 434 16.46 23.53 2.77
C HIS A 434 17.68 23.04 3.58
N SER A 435 17.59 23.05 4.91
CA SER A 435 18.64 22.59 5.82
C SER A 435 18.51 21.10 6.18
N LEU A 436 17.40 20.46 5.83
CA LEU A 436 17.15 19.04 6.13
C LEU A 436 17.78 18.10 5.08
N SER A 437 17.96 16.84 5.45
CA SER A 437 18.46 15.80 4.54
C SER A 437 17.46 15.54 3.41
N GLN A 438 17.92 14.95 2.29
CA GLN A 438 17.04 14.58 1.18
C GLN A 438 15.90 13.66 1.64
N LEU A 439 16.19 12.76 2.59
CA LEU A 439 15.22 11.83 3.13
C LEU A 439 14.11 12.54 3.94
N GLU A 440 14.49 13.43 4.84
CA GLU A 440 13.54 14.20 5.64
C GLU A 440 12.68 15.09 4.74
N ARG A 441 13.29 15.75 3.75
CA ARG A 441 12.57 16.62 2.81
C ARG A 441 11.52 15.85 2.00
N LEU A 442 11.91 14.67 1.50
CA LEU A 442 11.03 13.80 0.72
C LEU A 442 9.86 13.28 1.58
N ASN A 443 10.15 12.79 2.80
CA ASN A 443 9.10 12.32 3.70
C ASN A 443 8.19 13.46 4.20
N TRP A 444 8.71 14.67 4.38
CA TRP A 444 7.88 15.83 4.71
C TRP A 444 6.89 16.13 3.58
N TYR A 445 7.37 16.14 2.33
CA TYR A 445 6.55 16.33 1.14
C TYR A 445 5.44 15.27 1.06
N GLU A 446 5.80 14.00 1.20
CA GLU A 446 4.88 12.86 1.22
C GLU A 446 3.80 13.00 2.28
N VAL A 447 4.16 13.35 3.52
CA VAL A 447 3.20 13.52 4.61
C VAL A 447 2.22 14.66 4.34
N MET A 448 2.73 15.81 3.89
CA MET A 448 1.91 16.98 3.60
C MET A 448 0.94 16.70 2.45
N LEU A 449 1.44 16.14 1.33
CA LEU A 449 0.60 15.80 0.19
C LEU A 449 -0.47 14.78 0.58
N HIS A 450 -0.07 13.67 1.22
CA HIS A 450 -0.95 12.57 1.53
C HIS A 450 -2.01 12.92 2.58
N TYR A 451 -1.67 13.69 3.61
CA TYR A 451 -2.65 14.13 4.60
C TYR A 451 -3.79 14.91 3.95
N HIS A 452 -3.45 15.94 3.16
CA HIS A 452 -4.44 16.79 2.52
C HIS A 452 -5.18 16.09 1.37
N LEU A 453 -4.52 15.18 0.64
CA LEU A 453 -5.19 14.31 -0.34
C LEU A 453 -6.31 13.48 0.32
N GLY A 454 -6.08 12.93 1.51
CA GLY A 454 -7.10 12.18 2.26
C GLY A 454 -8.33 13.03 2.54
N ILE A 455 -8.15 14.29 2.94
CA ILE A 455 -9.26 15.23 3.17
C ILE A 455 -10.04 15.50 1.88
N LEU A 456 -9.35 15.72 0.75
CA LEU A 456 -10.02 15.92 -0.54
C LEU A 456 -10.79 14.67 -0.99
N MET A 457 -10.26 13.47 -0.77
CA MET A 457 -10.95 12.21 -1.04
C MET A 457 -12.20 12.04 -0.17
N LEU A 458 -12.17 12.49 1.09
CA LEU A 458 -13.37 12.50 1.93
C LEU A 458 -14.42 13.47 1.39
N VAL A 459 -14.02 14.70 1.04
CA VAL A 459 -14.93 15.70 0.48
C VAL A 459 -15.64 15.15 -0.76
N ASP A 460 -14.90 14.51 -1.66
CA ASP A 460 -15.47 13.91 -2.87
C ASP A 460 -16.44 12.76 -2.54
N ALA A 461 -16.11 11.92 -1.57
CA ALA A 461 -17.00 10.84 -1.13
C ALA A 461 -18.30 11.34 -0.48
N VAL A 462 -18.22 12.40 0.34
CA VAL A 462 -19.39 13.03 0.97
C VAL A 462 -20.26 13.73 -0.10
N GLU A 463 -19.63 14.35 -1.10
CA GLU A 463 -20.33 14.93 -2.25
C GLU A 463 -21.04 13.85 -3.08
N ALA A 464 -20.39 12.73 -3.34
CA ALA A 464 -20.98 11.59 -4.03
C ALA A 464 -22.14 10.95 -3.23
N ALA A 465 -22.07 10.97 -1.90
CA ALA A 465 -23.14 10.52 -1.00
C ALA A 465 -24.26 11.56 -0.82
N VAL A 466 -24.17 12.74 -1.44
CA VAL A 466 -25.18 13.82 -1.39
C VAL A 466 -25.47 14.32 0.05
N ARG A 467 -24.48 14.21 0.95
CA ARG A 467 -24.58 14.62 2.36
C ARG A 467 -24.22 16.10 2.55
N ASN A 468 -25.14 16.99 2.16
CA ASN A 468 -24.94 18.45 2.22
C ASN A 468 -24.70 18.98 3.64
N ASP A 469 -25.27 18.30 4.64
CA ASP A 469 -25.09 18.58 6.07
C ASP A 469 -23.63 18.38 6.52
N LEU A 470 -22.98 17.32 6.05
CA LEU A 470 -21.57 17.03 6.29
C LEU A 470 -20.65 17.89 5.42
N LEU A 471 -21.00 18.13 4.15
CA LEU A 471 -20.24 19.02 3.26
C LEU A 471 -20.09 20.41 3.84
N ARG A 472 -21.14 20.96 4.45
CA ARG A 472 -21.08 22.28 5.10
C ARG A 472 -20.02 22.31 6.20
N GLN A 473 -19.93 21.25 6.98
CA GLN A 473 -18.95 21.10 8.07
C GLN A 473 -17.51 20.91 7.54
N LEU A 474 -17.33 20.34 6.34
CA LEU A 474 -15.99 20.19 5.71
C LEU A 474 -15.46 21.46 5.06
N THR A 475 -16.19 22.57 5.04
CA THR A 475 -15.82 23.75 4.23
C THR A 475 -14.41 24.25 4.53
N GLU A 476 -14.06 24.40 5.81
CA GLU A 476 -12.74 24.90 6.21
C GLU A 476 -11.63 23.88 5.92
N HIS A 477 -11.86 22.60 6.26
CA HIS A 477 -10.91 21.52 5.97
C HIS A 477 -10.66 21.36 4.46
N ARG A 478 -11.70 21.51 3.63
CA ARG A 478 -11.59 21.50 2.17
C ARG A 478 -10.73 22.64 1.66
N LEU A 479 -10.97 23.87 2.11
CA LEU A 479 -10.22 25.04 1.66
C LEU A 479 -8.74 24.98 2.10
N ASP A 480 -8.47 24.50 3.32
CA ASP A 480 -7.09 24.23 3.77
C ASP A 480 -6.46 23.15 2.87
N ALA A 481 -7.11 22.01 2.68
CA ALA A 481 -6.58 20.93 1.85
C ALA A 481 -6.35 21.35 0.39
N GLU A 482 -7.27 22.11 -0.22
CA GLU A 482 -7.12 22.62 -1.59
C GLU A 482 -5.87 23.51 -1.72
N ARG A 483 -5.63 24.41 -0.75
CA ARG A 483 -4.44 25.27 -0.72
C ARG A 483 -3.16 24.45 -0.53
N GLU A 484 -3.17 23.53 0.42
CA GLU A 484 -1.97 22.82 0.85
C GLU A 484 -1.55 21.74 -0.13
N VAL A 485 -2.47 21.09 -0.86
CA VAL A 485 -2.11 20.19 -1.97
C VAL A 485 -1.36 20.96 -3.06
N VAL A 486 -1.82 22.16 -3.45
CA VAL A 486 -1.11 23.00 -4.44
C VAL A 486 0.28 23.38 -3.93
N ASN A 487 0.39 23.77 -2.66
CA ASN A 487 1.68 24.12 -2.05
C ASN A 487 2.63 22.92 -1.99
N ALA A 488 2.15 21.75 -1.57
CA ALA A 488 2.93 20.52 -1.54
C ALA A 488 3.42 20.15 -2.95
N LEU A 489 2.56 20.21 -3.97
CA LEU A 489 2.95 19.98 -5.36
C LEU A 489 4.02 20.96 -5.84
N LYS A 490 3.91 22.25 -5.52
CA LYS A 490 4.97 23.24 -5.85
C LYS A 490 6.29 22.88 -5.19
N VAL A 491 6.27 22.59 -3.89
CA VAL A 491 7.47 22.16 -3.17
C VAL A 491 8.06 20.90 -3.79
N GLY A 492 7.22 19.96 -4.22
CA GLY A 492 7.66 18.73 -4.87
C GLY A 492 8.27 18.94 -6.26
N LEU A 493 7.73 19.86 -7.05
CA LEU A 493 8.28 20.28 -8.36
C LEU A 493 9.62 21.02 -8.20
N GLU A 494 9.75 21.84 -7.16
CA GLU A 494 10.93 22.70 -6.93
C GLU A 494 12.05 21.99 -6.14
N SER A 495 11.72 20.95 -5.38
CA SER A 495 12.67 20.18 -4.58
C SER A 495 13.23 19.00 -5.34
N THR A 496 14.55 18.84 -5.30
CA THR A 496 15.24 17.76 -5.99
C THR A 496 15.97 16.79 -5.05
N ILE A 497 16.02 15.51 -5.45
CA ILE A 497 16.90 14.48 -4.89
C ILE A 497 18.08 14.22 -5.84
N VAL A 498 19.22 13.80 -5.28
CA VAL A 498 20.40 13.41 -6.07
C VAL A 498 20.71 11.95 -5.82
N ILE A 499 20.55 11.13 -6.85
CA ILE A 499 20.82 9.68 -6.82
C ILE A 499 22.21 9.46 -7.43
N ARG A 500 23.08 8.80 -6.67
CA ARG A 500 24.47 8.51 -7.08
C ARG A 500 24.64 7.03 -7.40
N PRO A 501 25.48 6.68 -8.38
CA PRO A 501 25.77 5.30 -8.73
C PRO A 501 26.65 4.66 -7.64
N THR A 502 26.63 3.33 -7.57
CA THR A 502 27.55 2.57 -6.73
C THR A 502 29.00 2.73 -7.21
N ALA A 503 29.96 2.61 -6.29
CA ALA A 503 31.39 2.66 -6.60
C ALA A 503 31.83 1.67 -7.71
N ALA A 504 31.08 0.58 -7.94
CA ALA A 504 31.35 -0.38 -9.01
C ALA A 504 31.15 0.17 -10.45
N VAL A 505 30.40 1.27 -10.62
CA VAL A 505 30.14 1.92 -11.92
C VAL A 505 31.21 2.98 -12.25
N GLN A 506 32.17 3.21 -11.36
CA GLN A 506 33.32 4.05 -11.66
C GLN A 506 34.26 3.30 -12.60
N THR A 507 33.92 3.31 -13.88
CA THR A 507 34.91 3.08 -14.93
C THR A 507 36.00 4.16 -14.81
N ILE A 508 37.23 3.78 -15.16
CA ILE A 508 38.52 4.45 -14.91
C ILE A 508 38.67 5.81 -15.65
N SER A 509 37.58 6.47 -16.02
CA SER A 509 37.60 7.76 -16.70
C SER A 509 37.65 8.91 -15.69
N ALA A 510 38.49 9.90 -15.97
CA ALA A 510 38.68 11.13 -15.18
C ALA A 510 37.50 12.12 -15.28
N GLU A 511 36.29 11.65 -15.57
CA GLU A 511 35.06 12.45 -15.66
C GLU A 511 34.28 12.42 -14.35
N ALA A 512 33.56 13.52 -14.08
CA ALA A 512 32.76 13.67 -12.87
C ALA A 512 31.73 12.53 -12.74
N PRO A 513 31.44 12.03 -11.52
CA PRO A 513 30.51 10.93 -11.32
C PRO A 513 29.13 11.27 -11.87
N VAL A 514 28.64 10.46 -12.82
CA VAL A 514 27.30 10.57 -13.40
C VAL A 514 26.28 10.44 -12.27
N SER A 515 25.43 11.44 -12.05
CA SER A 515 24.37 11.41 -11.03
C SER A 515 23.03 11.79 -11.64
N ILE A 516 21.95 11.26 -11.09
CA ILE A 516 20.59 11.63 -11.48
C ILE A 516 20.12 12.70 -10.51
N THR A 517 19.63 13.82 -11.03
CA THR A 517 18.87 14.81 -10.26
C THR A 517 17.44 14.79 -10.77
N ALA A 518 16.49 14.57 -9.87
CA ALA A 518 15.08 14.50 -10.19
C ALA A 518 14.25 15.23 -9.12
N SER A 519 13.10 15.77 -9.50
CA SER A 519 12.18 16.40 -8.55
C SER A 519 11.52 15.35 -7.64
N PHE A 520 10.88 15.76 -6.54
CA PHE A 520 10.11 14.83 -5.71
C PHE A 520 8.89 14.27 -6.44
N VAL A 521 8.25 15.05 -7.31
CA VAL A 521 7.13 14.58 -8.14
C VAL A 521 7.60 13.51 -9.14
N GLN A 522 8.77 13.68 -9.75
CA GLN A 522 9.33 12.72 -10.71
C GLN A 522 9.66 11.37 -10.08
N ILE A 523 10.08 11.36 -8.80
CA ILE A 523 10.50 10.16 -8.06
C ILE A 523 9.45 9.63 -7.08
N ASP A 524 8.23 10.18 -7.10
CA ASP A 524 7.14 9.76 -6.24
C ASP A 524 6.78 8.28 -6.50
N PRO A 525 6.80 7.40 -5.48
CA PRO A 525 6.50 5.97 -5.63
C PRO A 525 5.00 5.67 -5.85
N TYR A 526 4.13 6.66 -5.71
CA TYR A 526 2.68 6.57 -5.82
C TYR A 526 2.12 7.58 -6.85
N PRO A 527 2.45 7.45 -8.15
CA PRO A 527 1.97 8.39 -9.17
C PRO A 527 0.44 8.51 -9.21
N HIS A 528 -0.30 7.48 -8.80
CA HIS A 528 -1.75 7.49 -8.69
C HIS A 528 -2.28 8.45 -7.61
N HIS A 529 -1.54 8.69 -6.52
CA HIS A 529 -1.90 9.70 -5.52
C HIS A 529 -1.79 11.11 -6.10
N ILE A 530 -0.74 11.40 -6.88
CA ILE A 530 -0.58 12.69 -7.57
C ILE A 530 -1.69 12.88 -8.61
N VAL A 531 -2.00 11.84 -9.41
CA VAL A 531 -3.12 11.87 -10.36
C VAL A 531 -4.44 12.18 -9.65
N ALA A 532 -4.76 11.48 -8.56
CA ALA A 532 -5.98 11.73 -7.79
C ALA A 532 -6.01 13.15 -7.21
N GLY A 533 -4.89 13.64 -6.66
CA GLY A 533 -4.76 15.00 -6.16
C GLY A 533 -5.01 16.04 -7.25
N VAL A 534 -4.41 15.87 -8.43
CA VAL A 534 -4.62 16.75 -9.58
C VAL A 534 -6.08 16.74 -10.02
N GLN A 535 -6.73 15.58 -10.12
CA GLN A 535 -8.14 15.48 -10.53
C GLN A 535 -9.08 16.17 -9.54
N LEU A 536 -8.90 15.93 -8.24
CA LEU A 536 -9.70 16.56 -7.18
C LEU A 536 -9.48 18.08 -7.14
N MET A 537 -8.24 18.53 -7.28
CA MET A 537 -7.93 19.96 -7.39
C MET A 537 -8.51 20.59 -8.65
N ASN A 538 -8.46 19.88 -9.79
CA ASN A 538 -9.04 20.30 -11.05
C ASN A 538 -10.55 20.56 -10.91
N LYS A 539 -11.27 19.65 -10.22
CA LYS A 539 -12.68 19.81 -9.88
C LYS A 539 -12.92 21.07 -9.03
N GLY A 540 -12.14 21.25 -7.95
CA GLY A 540 -12.25 22.39 -7.04
C GLY A 540 -11.99 23.73 -7.71
N ILE A 541 -10.84 23.87 -8.39
CA ILE A 541 -10.43 25.10 -9.09
C ILE A 541 -11.43 25.47 -10.19
N SER A 542 -11.93 24.50 -10.95
CA SER A 542 -12.91 24.74 -12.01
C SER A 542 -14.27 25.16 -11.46
N ARG A 543 -14.66 24.68 -10.27
CA ARG A 543 -15.86 25.15 -9.56
C ARG A 543 -15.69 26.60 -9.12
N GLU A 544 -14.58 26.95 -8.48
CA GLU A 544 -14.33 28.32 -7.99
C GLU A 544 -14.24 29.34 -9.13
N TYR A 545 -13.67 28.96 -10.28
CA TYR A 545 -13.65 29.81 -11.47
C TYR A 545 -15.05 30.02 -12.07
N ARG A 546 -15.85 28.95 -12.21
CA ARG A 546 -17.24 29.06 -12.69
C ARG A 546 -18.13 29.91 -11.79
N LEU A 547 -17.86 29.91 -10.48
CA LEU A 547 -18.54 30.76 -9.49
C LEU A 547 -18.00 32.20 -9.45
N GLY A 548 -17.00 32.54 -10.27
CA GLY A 548 -16.40 33.87 -10.30
C GLY A 548 -15.57 34.23 -9.07
N LYS A 549 -15.21 33.24 -8.22
CA LYS A 549 -14.43 33.50 -6.99
C LYS A 549 -12.94 33.70 -7.25
N ILE A 550 -12.44 33.18 -8.37
CA ILE A 550 -11.05 33.37 -8.82
C ILE A 550 -11.01 33.96 -10.22
N LYS A 551 -10.00 34.79 -10.49
CA LYS A 551 -9.77 35.40 -11.80
C LYS A 551 -9.19 34.39 -12.78
N LEU A 552 -9.34 34.67 -14.09
CA LEU A 552 -8.79 33.83 -15.16
C LEU A 552 -7.26 33.61 -15.02
N GLU A 553 -6.51 34.64 -14.61
CA GLU A 553 -5.07 34.54 -14.37
C GLU A 553 -4.73 33.52 -13.27
N THR A 554 -5.42 33.61 -12.13
CA THR A 554 -5.27 32.66 -11.02
C THR A 554 -5.64 31.25 -11.45
N TYR A 555 -6.75 31.11 -12.20
CA TYR A 555 -7.17 29.83 -12.74
C TYR A 555 -6.10 29.21 -13.67
N LYS A 556 -5.58 29.98 -14.64
CA LYS A 556 -4.52 29.54 -15.56
C LYS A 556 -3.24 29.15 -14.81
N TYR A 557 -2.84 29.95 -13.82
CA TYR A 557 -1.68 29.66 -12.98
C TYR A 557 -1.82 28.34 -12.23
N LEU A 558 -2.95 28.14 -11.53
CA LEU A 558 -3.19 26.92 -10.77
C LEU A 558 -3.26 25.68 -11.68
N LYS A 559 -3.95 25.78 -12.82
CA LYS A 559 -3.99 24.68 -13.82
C LYS A 559 -2.62 24.39 -14.40
N SER A 560 -1.79 25.40 -14.65
CA SER A 560 -0.40 25.20 -15.10
C SER A 560 0.43 24.45 -14.07
N THR A 561 0.29 24.75 -12.77
CA THR A 561 0.96 23.99 -11.70
C THR A 561 0.52 22.52 -11.69
N LEU A 562 -0.78 22.24 -11.82
CA LEU A 562 -1.28 20.87 -11.88
C LEU A 562 -0.78 20.12 -13.11
N LEU A 563 -0.74 20.77 -14.27
CA LEU A 563 -0.25 20.16 -15.50
C LEU A 563 1.24 19.85 -15.40
N LYS A 564 2.06 20.76 -14.85
CA LYS A 564 3.49 20.51 -14.59
C LYS A 564 3.71 19.29 -13.69
N ALA A 565 2.90 19.15 -12.63
CA ALA A 565 2.95 17.97 -11.78
C ALA A 565 2.64 16.69 -12.57
N LEU A 566 1.61 16.70 -13.43
CA LEU A 566 1.34 15.56 -14.30
C LEU A 566 2.46 15.30 -15.30
N ASP A 567 3.07 16.32 -15.90
CA ASP A 567 4.13 16.20 -16.92
C ASP A 567 5.41 15.55 -16.37
N GLU A 568 5.66 15.69 -15.06
CA GLU A 568 6.78 15.08 -14.36
C GLU A 568 6.55 13.61 -13.97
N LEU A 569 5.29 13.13 -13.96
CA LEU A 569 4.99 11.72 -13.67
C LEU A 569 5.51 10.77 -14.78
N PRO A 570 5.56 9.45 -14.51
CA PRO A 570 5.97 8.46 -15.49
C PRO A 570 5.13 8.52 -16.78
N PRO A 571 5.73 8.82 -17.96
CA PRO A 571 5.00 8.97 -19.21
C PRO A 571 4.47 7.63 -19.77
N THR A 572 5.02 6.52 -19.32
CA THR A 572 4.63 5.17 -19.71
C THR A 572 3.43 4.65 -18.92
N SER A 573 2.93 5.37 -17.91
CA SER A 573 1.75 4.97 -17.15
C SER A 573 0.46 5.34 -17.87
N LYS A 574 -0.43 4.37 -18.07
CA LYS A 574 -1.73 4.57 -18.73
C LYS A 574 -2.59 5.60 -18.00
N SER A 575 -2.71 5.51 -16.68
CA SER A 575 -3.51 6.44 -15.87
C SER A 575 -2.97 7.87 -15.87
N VAL A 576 -1.65 8.02 -15.95
CA VAL A 576 -0.99 9.34 -16.06
C VAL A 576 -1.28 9.95 -17.42
N GLN A 577 -1.18 9.18 -18.51
CA GLN A 577 -1.51 9.67 -19.85
C GLN A 577 -2.97 10.11 -19.97
N GLU A 578 -3.91 9.31 -19.45
CA GLU A 578 -5.33 9.65 -19.40
C GLU A 578 -5.56 10.96 -18.62
N ALA A 579 -4.91 11.12 -17.46
CA ALA A 579 -5.01 12.34 -16.65
C ALA A 579 -4.43 13.58 -17.34
N ARG A 580 -3.30 13.44 -18.07
CA ARG A 580 -2.70 14.51 -18.87
C ARG A 580 -3.63 14.97 -19.99
N GLN A 581 -4.16 14.02 -20.78
CA GLN A 581 -5.07 14.30 -21.89
C GLN A 581 -6.34 15.02 -21.39
N HIS A 582 -6.92 14.54 -20.29
CA HIS A 582 -8.07 15.18 -19.67
C HIS A 582 -7.77 16.62 -19.23
N SER A 583 -6.64 16.83 -18.55
CA SER A 583 -6.24 18.15 -18.05
C SER A 583 -5.92 19.15 -19.18
N GLN A 584 -5.30 18.68 -20.27
CA GLN A 584 -5.00 19.49 -21.46
C GLN A 584 -6.28 19.88 -22.20
N THR A 585 -7.22 18.96 -22.36
CA THR A 585 -8.52 19.24 -23.01
C THR A 585 -9.28 20.35 -22.27
N CYS A 586 -9.34 20.28 -20.94
CA CYS A 586 -9.96 21.32 -20.12
C CYS A 586 -9.28 22.70 -20.21
N LEU A 587 -8.00 22.78 -20.57
CA LEU A 587 -7.29 24.05 -20.78
C LEU A 587 -7.57 24.65 -22.16
N ILE A 588 -7.62 23.81 -23.20
CA ILE A 588 -7.88 24.23 -24.59
C ILE A 588 -9.31 24.75 -24.75
N GLU A 589 -10.29 24.14 -24.08
CA GLU A 589 -11.69 24.59 -24.11
C GLU A 589 -11.90 26.03 -23.55
N LEU A 590 -10.90 26.59 -22.87
CA LEU A 590 -10.93 27.94 -22.29
C LEU A 590 -10.18 28.98 -23.11
N GLU A 591 -9.45 28.57 -24.14
CA GLU A 591 -8.95 29.52 -25.13
C GLU A 591 -10.14 29.97 -26.00
N PRO A 592 -10.43 31.28 -26.07
CA PRO A 592 -11.49 31.74 -26.95
C PRO A 592 -11.19 31.27 -28.37
N ARG A 593 -12.21 30.77 -29.09
CA ARG A 593 -12.16 30.59 -30.54
C ARG A 593 -11.94 31.96 -31.19
N THR A 594 -10.71 32.43 -31.22
CA THR A 594 -10.33 33.61 -31.99
C THR A 594 -10.21 33.20 -33.45
N ASP A 595 -11.11 33.79 -34.24
CA ASP A 595 -11.08 33.97 -35.70
C ASP A 595 -11.07 32.72 -36.60
N ARG A 596 -12.29 32.27 -36.96
CA ARG A 596 -12.57 31.68 -38.29
C ARG A 596 -13.85 32.22 -38.95
N SER A 597 -14.25 33.45 -38.61
CA SER A 597 -15.50 34.04 -39.13
C SER A 597 -15.33 35.47 -39.65
N ARG A 598 -14.16 35.82 -40.21
CA ARG A 598 -13.95 37.11 -40.90
C ARG A 598 -12.95 37.02 -42.06
N GLU A 599 -13.08 36.02 -42.92
CA GLU A 599 -12.48 36.05 -44.26
C GLU A 599 -13.39 35.34 -45.27
N THR A 600 -14.60 35.86 -45.46
CA THR A 600 -15.38 35.72 -46.71
C THR A 600 -16.38 36.86 -46.77
N GLU A 601 -15.88 38.09 -46.87
CA GLU A 601 -16.61 39.24 -47.41
C GLU A 601 -15.57 40.36 -47.60
N VAL A 602 -14.84 40.27 -48.70
CA VAL A 602 -14.42 41.36 -49.62
C VAL A 602 -13.50 40.69 -50.64
N GLY A 603 -13.98 40.58 -51.87
CA GLY A 603 -13.33 39.95 -53.02
C GLY A 603 -14.37 39.63 -54.07
#